data_AF-A0A3M6ATX0-F1
#
_entry.id   AF-A0A3M6ATX0-F1
#
_cell.length_a   1.000
_cell.length_b   1.000
_cell.length_c   1.000
_cell.angle_alpha   90.00
_cell.angle_beta   90.00
_cell.angle_gamma   90.00
#
_symmetry.space_group_name_H-M   'P 1'
#
loop_
_entity.id
_entity.type
_entity.pdbx_description
1 polymer ?
#
loop_
_entity_poly.entity_id
_entity_poly.type
_entity_poly.pdbx_seq_one_letter_code
_entity_poly.pdbx_strand_id
1 'polypeptide(L)'
;MRLWLMEHDYRIVSEEVLRENRFDYEIIVAERTGPVKYTAEELYFGPLQMQARSPAFLLKWQRLLGKKQKTLNNFERAQKGVSEEKWQEVAQQIRWISALLA
;
A
#
# COMPACT_ATOMS: atom_id res chain seq x y z
N MET A 1 0.78 10.56 -1.23
CA MET A 1 0.28 11.01 -2.54
C MET A 1 -1.22 10.80 -2.70
N ARG A 2 -1.75 9.57 -2.67
CA ARG A 2 -3.20 9.31 -2.83
C ARG A 2 -4.08 10.08 -1.85
N LEU A 3 -3.68 10.16 -0.58
CA LEU A 3 -4.38 10.95 0.45
C LEU A 3 -4.48 12.42 0.05
N TRP A 4 -3.37 13.02 -0.38
CA TRP A 4 -3.34 14.40 -0.85
C TRP A 4 -4.28 14.61 -2.04
N LEU A 5 -4.28 13.71 -3.03
CA LEU A 5 -5.21 13.81 -4.17
C LEU A 5 -6.67 13.82 -3.69
N MET A 6 -7.02 12.91 -2.78
CA MET A 6 -8.35 12.83 -2.18
C MET A 6 -8.73 14.11 -1.41
N GLU A 7 -7.82 14.64 -0.60
CA GLU A 7 -8.03 15.85 0.21
C GLU A 7 -8.17 17.13 -0.64
N HIS A 8 -7.69 17.09 -1.89
CA HIS A 8 -7.70 18.22 -2.81
C HIS A 8 -8.66 18.04 -4.00
N ASP A 9 -9.66 17.16 -3.88
CA ASP A 9 -10.72 16.91 -4.88
C ASP A 9 -10.23 16.35 -6.23
N TYR A 10 -9.10 15.64 -6.20
CA TYR A 10 -8.59 14.88 -7.34
C TYR A 10 -9.01 13.42 -7.23
N ARG A 11 -9.69 12.92 -8.27
CA ARG A 11 -10.00 11.51 -8.44
C ARG A 11 -8.91 10.83 -9.24
N ILE A 12 -8.45 9.70 -8.74
CA ILE A 12 -7.56 8.79 -9.46
C ILE A 12 -8.36 8.14 -10.60
N VAL A 13 -7.90 8.36 -11.84
CA VAL A 13 -8.56 7.88 -13.07
C VAL A 13 -7.78 6.78 -13.76
N SER A 14 -6.47 6.65 -13.49
CA SER A 14 -5.65 5.53 -13.95
C SER A 14 -4.52 5.26 -12.96
N GLU A 15 -4.15 3.99 -12.80
CA GLU A 15 -2.99 3.57 -12.04
C GLU A 15 -2.27 2.44 -12.75
N GLU A 16 -0.93 2.47 -12.75
CA GLU A 16 -0.10 1.39 -13.28
C GLU A 16 1.07 1.08 -12.34
N VAL A 17 1.39 -0.22 -12.18
CA VAL A 17 2.61 -0.67 -11.50
C VAL A 17 3.55 -1.24 -12.55
N LEU A 18 4.76 -0.69 -12.58
CA LEU A 18 5.85 -1.15 -13.42
C LEU A 18 6.97 -1.69 -12.53
N ARG A 19 7.72 -2.66 -13.07
CA ARG A 19 8.96 -3.12 -12.45
C ARG A 19 10.10 -2.97 -13.43
N GLU A 20 11.07 -2.15 -13.06
CA GLU A 20 12.28 -1.98 -13.82
C GLU A 20 13.48 -2.25 -12.91
N ASN A 21 14.30 -3.22 -13.33
CA ASN A 21 15.37 -3.78 -12.51
C ASN A 21 14.85 -4.26 -11.13
N ARG A 22 15.33 -3.64 -10.05
CA ARG A 22 14.95 -3.97 -8.67
C ARG A 22 13.85 -3.09 -8.09
N PHE A 23 13.41 -2.08 -8.84
CA PHE A 23 12.50 -1.03 -8.35
C PHE A 23 11.09 -1.24 -8.88
N ASP A 24 10.10 -0.92 -8.05
CA ASP A 24 8.69 -0.92 -8.42
C ASP A 24 8.19 0.51 -8.49
N TYR A 25 7.75 0.93 -9.66
CA TYR A 25 7.22 2.27 -9.91
C TYR A 25 5.69 2.22 -9.92
N GLU A 26 5.07 3.27 -9.37
CA GLU A 26 3.64 3.50 -9.50
C GLU A 26 3.42 4.77 -10.32
N ILE A 27 2.63 4.64 -11.39
CA ILE A 27 2.11 5.78 -12.14
C ILE A 27 0.68 5.98 -11.67
N ILE A 28 0.33 7.20 -11.29
CA ILE A 28 -1.02 7.58 -10.89
C ILE A 28 -1.43 8.80 -11.71
N VAL A 29 -2.51 8.66 -12.45
CA VAL A 29 -3.14 9.76 -13.17
C VAL A 29 -4.39 10.17 -12.41
N ALA A 30 -4.54 11.46 -12.16
CA ALA A 30 -5.67 12.00 -11.43
C ALA A 30 -6.18 13.29 -12.06
N GLU A 31 -7.50 13.47 -11.96
CA GLU A 31 -8.21 14.61 -12.50
C GLU A 31 -9.04 15.27 -11.40
N ARG A 32 -9.12 16.60 -11.43
CA ARG A 32 -9.94 17.36 -10.48
C ARG A 32 -11.40 17.25 -10.89
N THR A 33 -12.12 16.32 -10.27
CA THR A 33 -13.53 16.02 -10.59
C THR A 33 -14.47 16.30 -9.42
N GLY A 34 -13.94 16.81 -8.31
CA GLY A 34 -14.70 17.07 -7.08
C GLY A 34 -14.36 16.06 -5.98
N PRO A 35 -15.04 16.16 -4.82
CA PRO A 35 -14.75 15.33 -3.68
C PRO A 35 -14.86 13.83 -4.00
N VAL A 36 -13.89 13.07 -3.54
CA VAL A 36 -13.89 11.59 -3.57
C VAL A 36 -13.46 11.10 -2.18
N LYS A 37 -13.90 9.89 -1.82
CA LYS A 37 -13.46 9.22 -0.59
C LYS A 37 -12.91 7.85 -0.95
N TYR A 38 -11.71 7.58 -0.46
CA TYR A 38 -11.04 6.30 -0.56
C TYR A 38 -10.93 5.69 0.83
N THR A 39 -11.04 4.36 0.91
CA THR A 39 -10.77 3.61 2.14
C THR A 39 -9.29 3.66 2.49
N ALA A 40 -8.94 3.27 3.71
CA ALA A 40 -7.54 3.20 4.12
C ALA A 40 -6.75 2.22 3.23
N GLU A 41 -7.36 1.10 2.85
CA GLU A 41 -6.82 0.12 1.93
C GLU A 41 -6.63 0.70 0.53
N GLU A 42 -7.61 1.43 -0.01
CA GLU A 42 -7.49 2.07 -1.32
C GLU A 42 -6.41 3.15 -1.33
N LEU A 43 -6.27 3.92 -0.25
CA LEU A 43 -5.17 4.87 -0.08
C LEU A 43 -3.80 4.18 0.01
N TYR A 44 -3.77 2.97 0.58
CA TYR A 44 -2.56 2.19 0.78
C TYR A 44 -2.10 1.45 -0.49
N PHE A 45 -3.05 0.83 -1.20
CA PHE A 45 -2.80 -0.04 -2.34
C PHE A 45 -3.01 0.63 -3.70
N GLY A 46 -3.95 1.57 -3.77
CA GLY A 46 -4.49 2.12 -5.01
C GLY A 46 -5.86 1.55 -5.34
N PRO A 47 -6.92 2.39 -5.44
CA PRO A 47 -8.28 1.91 -5.69
C PRO A 47 -8.41 1.16 -7.02
N LEU A 48 -7.72 1.63 -8.06
CA LEU A 48 -7.76 0.98 -9.38
C LEU A 48 -6.80 -0.21 -9.43
N GLN A 49 -5.67 -0.14 -8.72
CA GLN A 49 -4.74 -1.26 -8.60
C GLN A 49 -5.35 -2.47 -7.89
N MET A 50 -6.10 -2.25 -6.82
CA MET A 50 -6.80 -3.32 -6.09
C MET A 50 -7.83 -4.03 -6.95
N GLN A 51 -8.44 -3.32 -7.90
CA GLN A 51 -9.37 -3.89 -8.87
C GLN A 51 -8.64 -4.62 -10.00
N ALA A 52 -7.61 -3.99 -10.57
CA ALA A 52 -6.87 -4.53 -11.71
C ALA A 52 -6.00 -5.74 -11.36
N ARG A 53 -5.42 -5.78 -10.15
CA ARG A 53 -4.60 -6.88 -9.62
C ARG A 53 -3.55 -7.39 -10.61
N SER A 54 -2.84 -6.48 -11.28
CA SER A 54 -1.84 -6.86 -12.28
C SER A 54 -0.73 -7.74 -11.69
N PRO A 55 -0.05 -8.59 -12.50
CA PRO A 55 1.05 -9.41 -12.01
C PRO A 55 2.16 -8.59 -11.34
N ALA A 56 2.52 -7.43 -11.90
CA ALA A 56 3.52 -6.53 -11.31
C ALA A 56 3.10 -6.01 -9.92
N PHE A 57 1.82 -5.65 -9.77
CA PHE A 57 1.23 -5.22 -8.51
C PHE A 57 1.25 -6.34 -7.46
N LEU A 58 0.79 -7.54 -7.81
CA LEU A 58 0.77 -8.68 -6.88
C LEU A 58 2.20 -9.09 -6.45
N LEU A 59 3.14 -9.15 -7.39
CA LEU A 59 4.55 -9.45 -7.10
C LEU A 59 5.21 -8.40 -6.21
N LYS A 60 4.85 -7.12 -6.37
CA LYS A 60 5.27 -6.05 -5.47
C LYS A 60 4.77 -6.31 -4.05
N TRP A 61 3.48 -6.57 -3.88
CA TRP A 61 2.89 -6.76 -2.55
C TRP A 61 3.33 -8.06 -1.88
N GLN A 62 3.53 -9.14 -2.62
CA GLN A 62 4.12 -10.37 -2.08
C GLN A 62 5.53 -10.12 -1.51
N ARG A 63 6.37 -9.33 -2.19
CA ARG A 63 7.68 -8.95 -1.67
C ARG A 63 7.60 -8.03 -0.46
N LEU A 64 6.68 -7.06 -0.48
CA LEU A 64 6.48 -6.15 0.65
C LEU A 64 5.94 -6.88 1.88
N LEU A 65 5.08 -7.88 1.71
CA LEU A 65 4.60 -8.75 2.79
C LEU A 65 5.77 -9.41 3.52
N GLY A 66 6.67 -10.08 2.77
CA GLY A 66 7.84 -10.73 3.35
C GLY A 66 8.78 -9.75 4.07
N LYS A 67 8.94 -8.52 3.56
CA LYS A 67 9.71 -7.47 4.24
C LYS A 67 9.05 -7.06 5.57
N LYS A 68 7.72 -6.85 5.57
CA LYS A 68 6.99 -6.44 6.77
C LYS A 68 6.97 -7.52 7.85
N GLN A 69 6.78 -8.78 7.46
CA GLN A 69 6.87 -9.91 8.40
C GLN A 69 8.24 -9.98 9.06
N LYS A 70 9.33 -9.78 8.29
CA LYS A 70 10.68 -9.67 8.86
C LYS A 70 10.81 -8.49 9.83
N THR A 71 10.25 -7.33 9.47
CA THR A 71 10.24 -6.16 10.37
C THR A 71 9.50 -6.46 11.67
N LEU A 72 8.33 -7.08 11.62
CA LEU A 72 7.55 -7.44 12.81
C LEU A 72 8.32 -8.40 13.72
N ASN A 73 8.90 -9.46 13.15
CA ASN A 73 9.73 -10.43 13.91
C ASN A 73 10.94 -9.76 14.56
N ASN A 74 11.53 -8.75 13.91
CA ASN A 74 12.64 -7.99 14.49
C ASN A 74 12.19 -7.12 15.67
N PHE A 75 10.98 -6.59 15.63
CA PHE A 75 10.42 -5.82 16.75
C PHE A 75 10.19 -6.68 17.99
N GLU A 76 9.66 -7.90 17.82
CA GLU A 76 9.49 -8.86 18.93
C GLU A 76 10.81 -9.20 19.60
N ARG A 77 11.89 -9.34 18.81
CA ARG A 77 13.24 -9.63 19.33
C ARG A 77 13.90 -8.45 20.03
N ALA A 78 13.59 -7.22 19.62
CA ALA A 78 14.29 -6.03 20.12
C ALA A 78 13.98 -5.73 21.59
N GLN A 79 12.86 -6.22 22.16
CA GLN A 79 12.37 -6.06 23.55
C GLN A 79 12.33 -4.62 24.15
N LYS A 80 13.01 -3.63 23.57
CA LYS A 80 13.08 -2.24 24.00
C LYS A 80 13.14 -1.33 22.77
N GLY A 81 12.22 -0.36 22.68
CA GLY A 81 12.33 0.78 21.77
C GLY A 81 11.37 0.84 20.58
N VAL A 82 10.46 -0.12 20.43
CA VAL A 82 9.37 -0.02 19.43
C VAL A 82 8.10 0.41 20.15
N SER A 83 7.45 1.48 19.70
CA SER A 83 6.14 1.88 20.23
C SER A 83 5.07 0.86 19.84
N GLU A 84 4.12 0.62 20.73
CA GLU A 84 2.97 -0.26 20.48
C GLU A 84 2.23 0.15 19.20
N GLU A 85 2.06 1.45 18.98
CA GLU A 85 1.42 2.00 17.78
C GLU A 85 2.10 1.53 16.47
N LYS A 86 3.44 1.53 16.44
CA LYS A 86 4.20 1.10 15.26
C LYS A 86 4.10 -0.41 15.04
N TRP A 87 4.01 -1.18 16.11
CA TRP A 87 3.76 -2.61 16.03
C TRP A 87 2.38 -2.88 15.44
N GLN A 88 1.35 -2.22 15.95
CA GLN A 88 -0.04 -2.35 15.48
C GLN A 88 -0.18 -1.92 14.02
N GLU A 89 0.49 -0.84 13.60
CA GLU A 89 0.48 -0.38 12.21
C GLU A 89 1.07 -1.44 11.27
N VAL A 90 2.24 -2.01 11.60
CA VAL A 90 2.87 -3.06 10.77
C VAL A 90 2.01 -4.33 10.75
N ALA A 91 1.43 -4.72 11.88
CA ALA A 91 0.53 -5.86 11.96
C ALA A 91 -0.73 -5.65 11.11
N GLN A 92 -1.33 -4.46 11.13
CA GLN A 92 -2.47 -4.11 10.30
C GLN A 92 -2.13 -4.16 8.81
N GLN A 93 -0.99 -3.59 8.41
CA GLN A 93 -0.52 -3.64 7.03
C GLN A 93 -0.27 -5.08 6.56
N ILE A 94 0.28 -5.95 7.41
CA ILE A 94 0.42 -7.38 7.10
C ILE A 94 -0.94 -8.02 6.87
N ARG A 95 -1.93 -7.78 7.74
CA ARG A 95 -3.30 -8.30 7.56
C ARG A 95 -3.90 -7.85 6.23
N TRP A 96 -3.82 -6.56 5.92
CA TRP A 96 -4.31 -6.01 4.66
C TRP A 96 -3.63 -6.64 3.45
N ILE A 97 -2.30 -6.77 3.46
CA ILE A 97 -1.58 -7.36 2.32
C ILE A 97 -1.90 -8.85 2.17
N SER A 98 -2.01 -9.59 3.27
CA SER A 98 -2.40 -11.00 3.24
C SER A 98 -3.82 -11.18 2.69
N ALA A 99 -4.77 -10.34 3.09
CA ALA A 99 -6.13 -10.35 2.56
C ALA A 99 -6.17 -9.97 1.08
N LEU A 100 -5.32 -9.02 0.66
CA LEU A 100 -5.19 -8.66 -0.76
C LEU A 100 -4.64 -9.82 -1.59
N LEU A 101 -3.71 -10.63 -1.07
CA LEU A 101 -3.04 -11.70 -1.82
C LEU A 101 -3.73 -13.06 -1.76
N ALA A 102 -4.78 -13.21 -0.93
CA ALA A 102 -5.66 -14.38 -0.92
C ALA A 102 -6.49 -14.46 -2.21
#